data_AF-A0A8T6S2C0-F1
#
_entry.id   AF-A0A8T6S2C0-F1
#
_cell.length_a   1.000
_cell.length_b   1.000
_cell.length_c   1.000
_cell.angle_alpha   90.00
_cell.angle_beta   90.00
_cell.angle_gamma   90.00
#
_symmetry.space_group_name_H-M   'P 1'
#
loop_
_entity.id
_entity.type
_entity.pdbx_description
1 polymer ?
#
loop_
_entity_poly.entity_id
_entity_poly.type
_entity_poly.pdbx_seq_one_letter_code
_entity_poly.pdbx_strand_id
1 'polypeptide(L)' 'MTKLSIFIYDKVIVVQNPRGQSKQFPRCGITQVESFVKDMAEKGNLNELIV' A
#
# COMPACT_ATOMS: atom_id res chain seq x y z
N MET A 1 4.10 3.32 16.28
CA MET A 1 4.25 3.19 14.82
C MET A 1 3.41 2.02 14.34
N THR A 2 2.32 2.28 13.63
CA THR A 2 1.48 1.23 13.02
C THR A 2 2.23 0.65 11.83
N LYS A 3 2.66 -0.62 11.94
CA LYS A 3 3.43 -1.30 10.91
C LYS A 3 2.47 -1.82 9.83
N LEU A 4 2.61 -1.36 8.60
CA LEU A 4 1.78 -1.81 7.47
C LEU A 4 2.44 -3.02 6.80
N SER A 5 1.61 -3.89 6.24
CA SER A 5 2.04 -5.04 5.45
C SER A 5 1.74 -4.80 3.98
N ILE A 6 2.71 -5.04 3.11
CA ILE A 6 2.57 -4.88 1.66
C ILE A 6 2.72 -6.25 1.01
N PHE A 7 1.75 -6.62 0.18
CA PHE A 7 1.75 -7.85 -0.61
C PHE A 7 1.70 -7.49 -2.10
N ILE A 8 2.57 -8.10 -2.89
CA ILE A 8 2.69 -7.83 -4.33
C ILE A 8 2.28 -9.08 -5.09
N TYR A 9 1.23 -8.96 -5.91
CA TYR A 9 0.72 -10.01 -6.79
C TYR A 9 0.87 -9.57 -8.25
N ASP A 10 0.72 -10.50 -9.20
CA ASP A 10 0.99 -10.24 -10.62
C ASP A 10 0.30 -9.00 -11.18
N LYS A 11 -0.94 -8.73 -10.73
CA LYS A 11 -1.76 -7.62 -11.24
C LYS A 11 -2.12 -6.56 -10.19
N VAL A 12 -1.75 -6.76 -8.92
CA VAL A 12 -2.22 -5.90 -7.82
C VAL A 12 -1.22 -5.83 -6.67
N ILE A 13 -1.12 -4.65 -6.05
CA ILE A 13 -0.45 -4.44 -4.77
C ILE A 13 -1.53 -4.29 -3.70
N VAL A 14 -1.41 -5.05 -2.63
CA VAL A 14 -2.31 -5.00 -1.47
C VAL A 14 -1.55 -4.40 -0.30
N VAL A 15 -2.08 -3.32 0.25
CA VAL A 15 -1.57 -2.72 1.49
C VAL A 15 -2.56 -2.99 2.60
N GLN A 16 -2.10 -3.61 3.68
CA GLN A 16 -2.92 -4.01 4.83
C GLN A 16 -2.42 -3.36 6.12
N ASN A 17 -3.35 -2.90 6.95
CA ASN A 17 -3.05 -2.40 8.29
C ASN A 17 -3.15 -3.51 9.36
N PRO A 18 -2.63 -3.28 10.59
CA PRO A 18 -2.74 -4.26 11.68
C PRO A 18 -4.17 -4.59 12.12
N ARG A 19 -5.16 -3.81 11.69
CA ARG A 19 -6.59 -4.06 11.97
C ARG A 19 -7.23 -4.97 10.92
N GLY A 20 -6.44 -5.46 9.95
CA GLY A 20 -6.88 -6.35 8.89
C GLY A 20 -7.50 -5.65 7.68
N GLN A 21 -7.67 -4.33 7.71
CA GLN A 21 -8.21 -3.58 6.57
C GLN A 21 -7.15 -3.47 5.47
N SER A 22 -7.58 -3.65 4.22
CA SER A 22 -6.68 -3.67 3.06
C SER A 22 -7.18 -2.81 1.91
N LYS A 23 -6.26 -2.20 1.17
CA LYS A 23 -6.55 -1.52 -0.09
C LYS A 23 -5.73 -2.09 -1.23
N GLN A 24 -6.37 -2.20 -2.40
CA GLN A 24 -5.80 -2.80 -3.60
C GLN A 24 -5.46 -1.71 -4.62
N PHE A 25 -4.27 -1.83 -5.23
CA PHE A 25 -3.81 -0.93 -6.28
C PHE A 25 -3.38 -1.76 -7.49
N PRO A 26 -3.90 -1.50 -8.71
CA PRO A 26 -3.50 -2.26 -9.88
C PRO A 26 -2.02 -2.05 -10.20
N ARG A 27 -1.31 -3.12 -10.60
CA ARG A 27 0.05 -3.03 -11.13
C ARG A 27 0.01 -2.65 -12.60
N CYS A 28 0.42 -1.42 -12.90
CA CYS A 28 0.54 -0.92 -14.26
C CYS A 28 1.98 -0.88 -14.80
N GLY A 29 2.94 -1.51 -14.09
CA GLY A 29 4.28 -1.80 -14.60
C GLY A 29 5.31 -0.69 -14.37
N ILE A 30 5.44 -0.19 -13.13
CA ILE A 30 6.27 0.95 -12.74
C ILE A 30 5.63 2.28 -13.16
N THR A 31 4.63 2.69 -12.39
CA THR A 31 4.15 4.08 -12.41
C THR A 31 4.50 4.75 -11.10
N GLN A 32 4.56 6.09 -11.11
CA GLN A 32 4.73 6.94 -9.92
C GLN A 32 3.82 6.54 -8.74
N VAL A 33 2.71 5.84 -9.01
CA VAL A 33 1.79 5.28 -8.01
C VAL A 33 2.45 4.21 -7.14
N GLU A 34 3.28 3.32 -7.69
CA GLU A 34 3.97 2.28 -6.90
C GLU A 34 5.02 2.90 -5.97
N SER A 35 5.81 3.85 -6.50
CA SER A 35 6.73 4.65 -5.67
C SER A 35 5.98 5.48 -4.63
N PHE A 36 4.86 6.10 -5.00
CA PHE A 36 4.04 6.88 -4.06
C PHE A 36 3.47 6.01 -2.94
N VAL A 37 2.92 4.83 -3.24
CA VAL A 37 2.39 3.90 -2.23
C VAL A 37 3.52 3.40 -1.32
N LYS A 38 4.70 3.12 -1.87
CA LYS A 38 5.89 2.74 -1.11
C LYS A 38 6.37 3.89 -0.20
N ASP A 39 6.51 5.11 -0.73
CA ASP A 39 6.93 6.30 0.03
C ASP A 39 5.92 6.65 1.14
N MET A 40 4.62 6.52 0.85
CA MET A 40 3.55 6.71 1.84
C MET A 40 3.61 5.65 2.95
N ALA A 41 3.96 4.41 2.60
CA ALA A 41 4.08 3.31 3.55
C ALA A 41 5.29 3.50 4.45
N GLU A 42 6.43 3.90 3.89
CA GLU A 42 7.66 4.20 4.63
C GLU A 42 7.49 5.40 5.57
N LYS A 43 6.73 6.43 5.17
CA LYS A 43 6.44 7.61 5.98
C LYS A 43 5.34 7.40 7.03
N GLY A 44 4.66 6.25 7.04
CA GLY A 44 3.62 5.93 8.02
C GLY A 44 2.29 6.68 7.87
N ASN A 45 2.08 7.36 6.74
CA ASN A 45 0.91 8.22 6.47
C ASN A 45 -0.26 7.50 5.77
N LEU A 46 -0.26 6.17 5.74
CA LEU A 46 -1.26 5.37 5.01
C LEU A 46 -2.58 5.18 5.76
N ASN A 47 -2.70 5.68 6.99
CA ASN A 47 -3.96 5.67 7.74
C ASN A 47 -5.08 6.45 7.00
N GLU A 48 -4.75 7.38 6.11
CA GLU A 48 -5.74 8.10 5.29
C GLU A 48 -6.16 7.34 4.03
N LEU A 49 -5.36 6.37 3.58
CA LEU A 49 -5.64 5.60 2.36
C LEU A 49 -6.58 4.43 2.64
N ILE A 50 -6.53 3.87 3.84
CA ILE A 50 -7.36 2.76 4.31
C ILE A 50 -8.47 3.34 5.19
N VAL A 51 -9.45 4.00 4.56
CA VAL A 51 -10.74 4.31 5.18
C VAL A 51 -11.65 3.11 5.01
#